data_AF-A0A8J3XAH8-F1
#
_entry.id   AF-A0A8J3XAH8-F1
#
_cell.length_a   1.000
_cell.length_b   1.000
_cell.length_c   1.000
_cell.angle_alpha   90.00
_cell.angle_beta   90.00
_cell.angle_gamma   90.00
#
_symmetry.space_group_name_H-M   'P 1'
#
loop_
_entity.id
_entity.type
_entity.pdbx_description
1 polymer ?
#
loop_
_entity_poly.entity_id
_entity_poly.type
_entity_poly.pdbx_seq_one_letter_code
_entity_poly.pdbx_strand_id
1 'polypeptide(L)'
;MTCALSGYAHDVWSPGGSQFSIRGALVAVPASETGARLIRVAVNDEGVVTKVRAVELVEDLLLCKRRESPWMPELAVLDVEEHALGWLVFLQSVEYIRTREQKKMLVGQGPYLVDRRDESIHHIPVTTYATGDWAELYLRQVKGIRPPDPLVAAVREHLHSAGTMAAIRHLRKQAPGFGPQEAKTYVVAVRDGGEPPEELVTLTQKPEKCPPLSIETLTGPNRQCSS
;
A
#
# COMPACT_ATOMS: atom_id res chain seq x y z
N MET A 1 26.86 -13.11 1.56
CA MET A 1 26.77 -11.79 2.21
C MET A 1 25.58 -11.83 3.15
N THR A 2 25.85 -11.93 4.43
CA THR A 2 24.84 -12.17 5.48
C THR A 2 24.64 -10.85 6.20
N CYS A 3 23.52 -10.18 5.97
CA CYS A 3 23.18 -8.96 6.72
C CYS A 3 22.62 -9.38 8.08
N ALA A 4 23.38 -9.06 9.12
CA ALA A 4 22.99 -9.24 10.51
C ALA A 4 21.75 -8.39 10.82
N LEU A 5 20.65 -9.05 11.18
CA LEU A 5 19.51 -8.45 11.87
C LEU A 5 19.93 -8.18 13.32
N SER A 6 20.47 -6.99 13.59
CA SER A 6 20.71 -6.52 14.96
C SER A 6 19.74 -5.39 15.27
N GLY A 7 18.87 -5.61 16.27
CA GLY A 7 17.97 -4.61 16.82
C GLY A 7 16.49 -4.96 16.83
N TYR A 8 16.11 -6.19 17.18
CA TYR A 8 14.73 -6.48 17.61
C TYR A 8 14.54 -5.96 19.04
N ALA A 9 13.98 -4.76 19.18
CA ALA A 9 13.32 -4.36 20.41
C ALA A 9 11.93 -5.03 20.42
N HIS A 10 11.69 -5.87 21.42
CA HIS A 10 10.38 -6.44 21.71
C HIS A 10 9.44 -5.34 22.20
N ASP A 11 8.71 -4.69 21.30
CA ASP A 11 7.48 -4.00 21.67
C ASP A 11 6.30 -4.92 21.36
N VAL A 12 5.88 -5.60 22.43
CA VAL A 12 4.65 -6.36 22.52
C VAL A 12 3.49 -5.39 22.29
N TRP A 13 2.86 -5.49 21.12
CA TRP A 13 1.58 -4.85 20.87
C TRP A 13 0.57 -5.31 21.92
N SER A 14 0.18 -4.40 22.81
CA SER A 14 -0.88 -4.58 23.80
C SER A 14 -2.16 -3.93 23.29
N PRO A 15 -3.30 -4.65 23.21
CA PRO A 15 -4.56 -4.02 22.84
C PRO A 15 -5.12 -3.29 24.07
N GLY A 16 -4.86 -1.97 24.12
CA GLY A 16 -5.51 -1.06 25.06
C GLY A 16 -6.96 -0.84 24.67
N GLY A 17 -7.85 -1.07 25.64
CA GLY A 17 -9.29 -1.13 25.45
C GLY A 17 -9.95 0.20 25.06
N SER A 18 -10.94 0.09 24.19
CA SER A 18 -12.07 1.01 24.15
C SER A 18 -13.34 0.18 24.23
N GLN A 19 -14.00 0.26 25.40
CA GLN A 19 -15.38 -0.15 25.57
C GLN A 19 -16.25 0.70 24.64
N PHE A 20 -16.80 0.09 23.59
CA PHE A 20 -17.96 0.64 22.91
C PHE A 20 -19.14 -0.32 23.07
N SER A 21 -20.14 0.19 23.77
CA SER A 21 -21.42 -0.45 24.06
C SER A 21 -22.19 -0.68 22.76
N ILE A 22 -22.36 -1.94 22.36
CA ILE A 22 -23.27 -2.31 21.27
C ILE A 22 -24.68 -2.37 21.85
N ARG A 23 -25.48 -1.31 21.64
CA ARG A 23 -26.93 -1.41 21.63
C ARG A 23 -27.39 -1.44 20.17
N GLY A 24 -27.50 -2.64 19.61
CA GLY A 24 -28.15 -2.88 18.32
C GLY A 24 -29.39 -3.73 18.55
N ALA A 25 -30.57 -3.15 18.31
CA ALA A 25 -31.85 -3.80 18.45
C ALA A 25 -32.00 -4.98 17.47
N LEU A 26 -32.47 -6.14 17.97
CA LEU A 26 -33.00 -7.21 17.14
C LEU A 26 -34.26 -6.69 16.43
N VAL A 27 -34.23 -6.62 15.10
CA VAL A 27 -35.45 -6.56 14.29
C VAL A 27 -35.56 -7.88 13.56
N ALA A 28 -36.55 -8.68 13.95
CA ALA A 28 -36.92 -9.89 13.23
C ALA A 28 -37.65 -9.51 11.93
N VAL A 29 -37.20 -10.06 10.80
CA VAL A 29 -37.87 -9.94 9.50
C VAL A 29 -38.51 -11.30 9.19
N PRO A 30 -39.83 -11.37 8.89
CA PRO A 30 -40.48 -12.63 8.58
C PRO A 30 -40.21 -13.08 7.14
N ALA A 31 -40.25 -14.39 6.95
CA ALA A 31 -40.06 -15.06 5.67
C ALA A 31 -41.29 -14.90 4.76
N SER A 32 -41.07 -14.44 3.51
CA SER A 32 -41.90 -14.82 2.37
C SER A 32 -41.15 -14.66 1.04
N GLU A 33 -40.85 -15.81 0.44
CA GLU A 33 -41.02 -16.18 -0.97
C GLU A 33 -40.80 -15.18 -2.13
N THR A 34 -39.90 -15.62 -3.03
CA THR A 34 -40.00 -15.62 -4.50
C THR A 34 -39.80 -14.29 -5.25
N GLY A 35 -38.69 -14.22 -5.98
CA GLY A 35 -38.53 -13.29 -7.10
C GLY A 35 -37.07 -12.94 -7.40
N ALA A 36 -36.55 -13.51 -8.49
CA ALA A 36 -35.32 -13.15 -9.22
C ALA A 36 -34.50 -11.97 -8.66
N ARG A 37 -33.45 -12.27 -7.89
CA ARG A 37 -32.53 -11.26 -7.36
C ARG A 37 -31.44 -10.98 -8.40
N LEU A 38 -31.70 -10.00 -9.26
CA LEU A 38 -30.65 -9.22 -9.92
C LEU A 38 -29.65 -8.78 -8.84
N ILE A 39 -28.45 -9.35 -8.86
CA ILE A 39 -27.32 -8.88 -8.06
C ILE A 39 -26.91 -7.53 -8.66
N ARG A 40 -27.61 -6.46 -8.27
CA ARG A 40 -27.02 -5.13 -8.29
C ARG A 40 -26.01 -5.11 -7.16
N VAL A 41 -24.76 -5.40 -7.53
CA VAL A 41 -23.58 -5.10 -6.71
C VAL A 41 -23.71 -3.65 -6.29
N ALA A 42 -23.86 -3.40 -4.99
CA ALA A 42 -23.91 -2.06 -4.43
C ALA A 42 -22.50 -1.45 -4.51
N VAL A 43 -22.11 -1.03 -5.71
CA VAL A 43 -21.11 0.00 -5.88
C VAL A 43 -21.82 1.29 -5.46
N ASN A 44 -21.29 2.02 -4.47
CA ASN A 44 -21.80 3.36 -4.20
C ASN A 44 -21.75 4.19 -5.49
N ASP A 45 -22.69 5.13 -5.70
CA ASP A 45 -22.85 5.94 -6.93
C ASP A 45 -21.60 6.74 -7.36
N GLU A 46 -20.49 6.69 -6.60
CA GLU A 46 -19.21 7.33 -6.89
C GLU A 46 -18.09 6.38 -7.37
N GLY A 47 -18.35 5.06 -7.50
CA GLY A 47 -17.32 4.11 -7.94
C GLY A 47 -16.20 3.87 -6.92
N VAL A 48 -16.47 4.10 -5.63
CA VAL A 48 -15.53 3.89 -4.53
C VAL A 48 -15.87 2.61 -3.76
N VAL A 49 -14.85 1.78 -3.53
CA VAL A 49 -14.97 0.53 -2.77
C VAL A 49 -15.28 0.81 -1.29
N THR A 50 -16.33 0.17 -0.77
CA THR A 50 -16.71 0.26 0.65
C THR A 50 -15.94 -0.73 1.50
N LYS A 51 -15.91 -0.51 2.83
CA LYS A 51 -15.30 -1.46 3.79
C LYS A 51 -15.86 -2.87 3.64
N VAL A 52 -17.18 -2.99 3.55
CA VAL A 52 -17.88 -4.28 3.40
C VAL A 52 -17.45 -4.95 2.10
N ARG A 53 -17.44 -4.18 0.99
CA ARG A 53 -17.01 -4.69 -0.31
C ARG A 53 -15.55 -5.17 -0.30
N ALA A 54 -14.66 -4.45 0.39
CA ALA A 54 -13.27 -4.86 0.53
C ALA A 54 -13.11 -6.18 1.30
N VAL A 55 -13.91 -6.39 2.36
CA VAL A 55 -13.94 -7.65 3.11
C VAL A 55 -14.42 -8.79 2.21
N GLU A 56 -15.55 -8.62 1.53
CA GLU A 56 -16.12 -9.63 0.62
C GLU A 56 -15.09 -10.07 -0.44
N LEU A 57 -14.43 -9.11 -1.09
CA LEU A 57 -13.41 -9.37 -2.11
C LEU A 57 -12.23 -10.21 -1.55
N VAL A 58 -11.78 -9.91 -0.34
CA VAL A 58 -10.69 -10.66 0.30
C VAL A 58 -11.15 -12.04 0.76
N GLU A 59 -12.35 -12.17 1.33
CA GLU A 59 -12.91 -13.46 1.73
C GLU A 59 -13.08 -14.40 0.53
N ASP A 60 -13.60 -13.88 -0.60
CA ASP A 60 -13.72 -14.62 -1.86
C ASP A 60 -12.35 -15.11 -2.34
N LEU A 61 -11.33 -14.24 -2.32
CA LEU A 61 -9.96 -14.60 -2.66
C LEU A 61 -9.41 -15.71 -1.74
N LEU A 62 -9.66 -15.64 -0.44
CA LEU A 62 -9.21 -16.63 0.53
C LEU A 62 -9.89 -17.98 0.33
N LEU A 63 -11.18 -17.99 -0.02
CA LEU A 63 -11.91 -19.20 -0.37
C LEU A 63 -11.28 -19.87 -1.60
N CYS A 64 -10.92 -19.09 -2.62
CA CYS A 64 -10.26 -19.61 -3.81
C CYS A 64 -8.86 -20.16 -3.50
N LYS A 65 -8.02 -19.40 -2.77
CA LYS A 65 -6.68 -19.88 -2.36
C LYS A 65 -6.74 -21.18 -1.56
N ARG A 66 -7.75 -21.36 -0.71
CA ARG A 66 -7.93 -22.61 0.04
C ARG A 66 -8.24 -23.79 -0.87
N ARG A 67 -9.08 -23.60 -1.90
CA ARG A 67 -9.37 -24.65 -2.88
C ARG A 67 -8.12 -25.07 -3.63
N GLU A 68 -7.27 -24.10 -3.98
CA GLU A 68 -5.99 -24.34 -4.67
C GLU A 68 -4.93 -25.00 -3.77
N SER A 69 -4.94 -24.70 -2.48
CA SER A 69 -3.96 -25.22 -1.52
C SER A 69 -4.62 -25.62 -0.18
N PRO A 70 -5.29 -26.79 -0.12
CA PRO A 70 -5.99 -27.25 1.07
C PRO A 70 -5.10 -27.49 2.30
N TRP A 71 -3.79 -27.64 2.09
CA TRP A 71 -2.80 -27.85 3.16
C TRP A 71 -2.36 -26.54 3.84
N MET A 72 -2.71 -25.38 3.29
CA MET A 72 -2.43 -24.10 3.93
C MET A 72 -3.41 -23.85 5.08
N PRO A 73 -2.96 -23.20 6.18
CA PRO A 73 -3.85 -22.81 7.27
C PRO A 73 -5.02 -21.97 6.74
N GLU A 74 -6.21 -22.24 7.27
CA GLU A 74 -7.37 -21.40 7.02
C GLU A 74 -7.13 -19.99 7.56
N LEU A 75 -7.29 -19.00 6.69
CA LEU A 75 -7.16 -17.58 7.03
C LEU A 75 -8.54 -16.92 7.08
N ALA A 76 -8.66 -15.93 7.96
CA ALA A 76 -9.79 -15.00 8.01
C ALA A 76 -9.31 -13.58 8.19
N VAL A 77 -10.19 -12.64 7.87
CA VAL A 77 -9.99 -11.22 8.14
C VAL A 77 -9.98 -10.99 9.65
N LEU A 78 -8.90 -10.42 10.16
CA LEU A 78 -8.72 -10.03 11.55
C LEU A 78 -9.18 -8.58 11.77
N ASP A 79 -8.75 -7.68 10.89
CA ASP A 79 -9.05 -6.26 10.98
C ASP A 79 -9.01 -5.60 9.60
N VAL A 80 -9.65 -4.43 9.49
CA VAL A 80 -9.68 -3.63 8.27
C VAL A 80 -9.61 -2.14 8.60
N GLU A 81 -8.59 -1.50 8.06
CA GLU A 81 -8.27 -0.08 8.23
C GLU A 81 -8.49 0.69 6.92
N GLU A 82 -9.01 1.92 7.03
CA GLU A 82 -9.14 2.81 5.87
C GLU A 82 -7.80 3.49 5.57
N HIS A 83 -7.45 3.57 4.29
CA HIS A 83 -6.30 4.32 3.80
C HIS A 83 -6.69 5.20 2.60
N ALA A 84 -5.89 6.25 2.32
CA ALA A 84 -6.13 7.13 1.19
C ALA A 84 -6.16 6.38 -0.17
N LEU A 85 -5.42 5.28 -0.26
CA LEU A 85 -5.32 4.42 -1.45
C LEU A 85 -6.38 3.31 -1.52
N GLY A 86 -7.13 3.05 -0.44
CA GLY A 86 -8.04 1.92 -0.37
C GLY A 86 -8.25 1.38 1.04
N TRP A 87 -8.44 0.07 1.16
CA TRP A 87 -8.64 -0.62 2.44
C TRP A 87 -7.49 -1.58 2.72
N LEU A 88 -6.85 -1.42 3.87
CA LEU A 88 -5.86 -2.37 4.38
C LEU A 88 -6.59 -3.47 5.15
N VAL A 89 -6.46 -4.71 4.69
CA VAL A 89 -7.10 -5.89 5.25
C VAL A 89 -6.05 -6.79 5.86
N PHE A 90 -6.11 -6.93 7.19
CA PHE A 90 -5.20 -7.74 7.97
C PHE A 90 -5.76 -9.13 8.14
N LEU A 91 -4.94 -10.14 7.86
CA LEU A 91 -5.34 -11.54 7.90
C LEU A 91 -4.69 -12.27 9.06
N GLN A 92 -5.37 -13.31 9.53
CA GLN A 92 -4.86 -14.18 10.56
C GLN A 92 -5.44 -15.59 10.42
N SER A 93 -4.75 -16.57 11.01
CA SER A 93 -5.22 -17.94 11.10
C SER A 93 -6.54 -18.03 11.87
N VAL A 94 -7.55 -18.62 11.22
CA VAL A 94 -8.48 -19.60 11.80
C VAL A 94 -8.31 -19.89 13.29
N GLU A 95 -7.36 -20.80 13.49
CA GLU A 95 -7.07 -21.42 14.75
C GLU A 95 -6.53 -20.40 15.75
N TYR A 96 -5.68 -19.46 15.32
CA TYR A 96 -5.15 -18.43 16.21
C TYR A 96 -6.24 -17.50 16.72
N ILE A 97 -7.14 -17.03 15.85
CA ILE A 97 -8.24 -16.15 16.27
C ILE A 97 -9.07 -16.83 17.37
N ARG A 98 -9.32 -18.14 17.20
CA ARG A 98 -10.11 -18.95 18.14
C ARG A 98 -9.37 -19.28 19.44
N THR A 99 -8.12 -19.72 19.37
CA THR A 99 -7.40 -20.31 20.54
C THR A 99 -6.41 -19.35 21.18
N ARG A 100 -5.97 -18.33 20.45
CA ARG A 100 -4.88 -17.41 20.82
C ARG A 100 -3.54 -18.11 21.10
N GLU A 101 -3.37 -19.35 20.64
CA GLU A 101 -2.10 -20.06 20.75
C GLU A 101 -1.06 -19.50 19.78
N GLN A 102 0.04 -18.95 20.30
CA GLN A 102 1.06 -18.27 19.48
C GLN A 102 1.65 -19.15 18.37
N LYS A 103 1.79 -20.46 18.57
CA LYS A 103 2.25 -21.41 17.55
C LYS A 103 1.33 -21.49 16.32
N LYS A 104 0.09 -21.00 16.43
CA LYS A 104 -0.91 -20.95 15.35
C LYS A 104 -0.97 -19.59 14.67
N MET A 105 -0.22 -18.62 15.17
CA MET A 105 -0.17 -17.26 14.64
C MET A 105 0.50 -17.26 13.26
N LEU A 106 -0.16 -16.64 12.30
CA LEU A 106 0.41 -16.27 11.02
C LEU A 106 1.40 -15.13 11.24
N VAL A 107 2.68 -15.40 10.98
CA VAL A 107 3.77 -14.45 11.13
C VAL A 107 4.33 -14.12 9.74
N GLY A 108 4.64 -12.84 9.51
CA GLY A 108 5.43 -12.42 8.37
C GLY A 108 4.66 -12.12 7.08
N GLN A 109 3.33 -12.26 7.08
CA GLN A 109 2.54 -12.09 5.87
C GLN A 109 2.37 -10.61 5.48
N GLY A 110 1.94 -9.73 6.38
CA GLY A 110 1.62 -8.33 6.03
C GLY A 110 0.22 -8.20 5.40
N PRO A 111 -0.33 -6.97 5.29
CA PRO A 111 -1.73 -6.77 4.90
C PRO A 111 -1.97 -6.95 3.40
N TYR A 112 -3.23 -7.11 3.04
CA TYR A 112 -3.72 -6.91 1.68
C TYR A 112 -4.26 -5.49 1.53
N LEU A 113 -3.94 -4.82 0.42
CA LEU A 113 -4.57 -3.58 0.00
C LEU A 113 -5.64 -3.89 -1.04
N VAL A 114 -6.88 -3.51 -0.76
CA VAL A 114 -7.95 -3.45 -1.75
C VAL A 114 -7.99 -2.04 -2.31
N ASP A 115 -7.75 -1.88 -3.62
CA ASP A 115 -7.72 -0.58 -4.26
C ASP A 115 -9.08 0.13 -4.17
N ARG A 116 -9.04 1.44 -3.88
CA ARG A 116 -10.24 2.25 -3.66
C ARG A 116 -11.17 2.33 -4.88
N ARG A 117 -10.66 2.15 -6.10
CA ARG A 117 -11.38 2.42 -7.36
C ARG A 117 -11.63 1.19 -8.21
N ASP A 118 -10.65 0.30 -8.34
CA ASP A 118 -10.70 -0.78 -9.34
C ASP A 118 -10.88 -2.19 -8.74
N GLU A 119 -11.09 -2.27 -7.42
CA GLU A 119 -11.30 -3.52 -6.66
C GLU A 119 -10.11 -4.50 -6.71
N SER A 120 -8.97 -4.11 -7.27
CA SER A 120 -7.79 -4.97 -7.30
C SER A 120 -7.23 -5.21 -5.90
N ILE A 121 -6.70 -6.42 -5.69
CA ILE A 121 -6.15 -6.86 -4.41
C ILE A 121 -4.65 -7.02 -4.56
N HIS A 122 -3.90 -6.36 -3.67
CA HIS A 122 -2.45 -6.38 -3.66
C HIS A 122 -1.93 -6.83 -2.31
N HIS A 123 -0.93 -7.71 -2.32
CA HIS A 123 -0.24 -8.13 -1.11
C HIS A 123 0.93 -7.20 -0.83
N ILE A 124 0.92 -6.58 0.36
CA ILE A 124 2.04 -5.79 0.87
C ILE A 124 2.83 -6.69 1.83
N PRO A 125 4.07 -7.09 1.49
CA PRO A 125 4.90 -7.89 2.39
C PRO A 125 5.13 -7.17 3.72
N VAL A 126 5.19 -7.93 4.83
CA VAL A 126 5.34 -7.33 6.18
C VAL A 126 6.54 -6.39 6.30
N THR A 127 7.65 -6.71 5.62
CA THR A 127 8.89 -5.92 5.68
C THR A 127 8.73 -4.60 4.94
N THR A 128 8.01 -4.61 3.81
CA THR A 128 7.64 -3.42 3.05
C THR A 128 6.62 -2.58 3.81
N TYR A 129 5.66 -3.21 4.48
CA TYR A 129 4.69 -2.49 5.31
C TYR A 129 5.38 -1.79 6.49
N ALA A 130 6.31 -2.48 7.15
CA ALA A 130 7.01 -1.98 8.34
C ALA A 130 7.94 -0.79 8.08
N THR A 131 8.42 -0.57 6.85
CA THR A 131 9.23 0.62 6.52
C THR A 131 8.40 1.88 6.40
N GLY A 132 7.07 1.80 6.28
CA GLY A 132 6.17 2.95 6.14
C GLY A 132 6.06 3.52 4.72
N ASP A 133 7.05 3.27 3.86
CA ASP A 133 7.11 3.80 2.49
C ASP A 133 6.30 2.98 1.45
N TRP A 134 5.49 2.01 1.91
CA TRP A 134 4.75 1.11 1.02
C TRP A 134 3.77 1.83 0.10
N ALA A 135 3.22 2.98 0.53
CA ALA A 135 2.25 3.74 -0.25
C ALA A 135 2.89 4.37 -1.49
N GLU A 136 4.11 4.91 -1.35
CA GLU A 136 4.89 5.43 -2.47
C GLU A 136 5.32 4.30 -3.40
N LEU A 137 5.74 3.17 -2.84
CA LEU A 137 6.07 1.98 -3.61
C LEU A 137 4.86 1.48 -4.41
N TYR A 138 3.67 1.46 -3.81
CA TYR A 138 2.43 1.08 -4.47
C TYR A 138 2.10 1.99 -5.65
N LEU A 139 2.13 3.30 -5.43
CA LEU A 139 1.90 4.29 -6.47
C LEU A 139 2.86 4.11 -7.64
N ARG A 140 4.15 3.91 -7.35
CA ARG A 140 5.19 3.70 -8.35
C ARG A 140 5.03 2.38 -9.10
N GLN A 141 4.94 1.27 -8.37
CA GLN A 141 5.00 -0.08 -8.94
C GLN A 141 3.68 -0.50 -9.60
N VAL A 142 2.55 -0.19 -8.96
CA VAL A 142 1.23 -0.67 -9.39
C VAL A 142 0.51 0.38 -10.21
N LYS A 143 0.52 1.65 -9.78
CA LYS A 143 -0.18 2.72 -10.49
C LYS A 143 0.68 3.43 -11.54
N GLY A 144 1.99 3.15 -11.60
CA GLY A 144 2.92 3.83 -12.50
C GLY A 144 3.07 5.33 -12.21
N ILE A 145 2.62 5.79 -11.04
CA ILE A 145 2.69 7.19 -10.62
C ILE A 145 4.09 7.42 -10.05
N ARG A 146 4.84 8.31 -10.70
CA ARG A 146 6.18 8.67 -10.25
C ARG A 146 6.10 9.58 -9.02
N PRO A 147 6.93 9.35 -7.99
CA PRO A 147 7.05 10.30 -6.91
C PRO A 147 7.60 11.63 -7.46
N PRO A 148 7.16 12.78 -6.92
CA PRO A 148 7.77 14.06 -7.25
C PRO A 148 9.28 14.03 -7.00
N ASP A 149 10.05 14.63 -7.89
CA ASP A 149 11.50 14.71 -7.70
C ASP A 149 11.83 15.50 -6.41
N PRO A 150 12.56 14.90 -5.46
CA PRO A 150 12.79 15.48 -4.14
C PRO A 150 13.58 16.80 -4.17
N LEU A 151 14.34 17.07 -5.25
CA LEU A 151 15.19 18.27 -5.32
C LEU A 151 14.52 19.46 -6.03
N VAL A 152 13.40 19.27 -6.72
CA VAL A 152 12.74 20.35 -7.48
C VAL A 152 12.34 21.51 -6.57
N ALA A 153 11.74 21.24 -5.42
CA ALA A 153 11.31 22.29 -4.49
C ALA A 153 12.50 23.12 -3.96
N ALA A 154 13.56 22.45 -3.51
CA ALA A 154 14.77 23.10 -3.01
C ALA A 154 15.51 23.90 -4.11
N VAL A 155 15.55 23.37 -5.34
CA VAL A 155 16.12 24.09 -6.49
C VAL A 155 15.32 25.35 -6.83
N ARG A 156 13.98 25.28 -6.79
CA ARG A 156 13.11 26.47 -6.98
C ARG A 156 13.36 27.53 -5.91
N GLU A 157 13.47 27.12 -4.65
CA GLU A 157 13.77 28.03 -3.54
C GLU A 157 15.12 28.75 -3.74
N HIS A 158 16.16 28.01 -4.13
CA HIS A 158 17.47 28.60 -4.40
C HIS A 158 17.48 29.50 -5.64
N LEU A 159 16.72 29.15 -6.69
CA LEU A 159 16.53 30.01 -7.86
C LEU A 159 15.93 31.35 -7.45
N HIS A 160 14.96 31.36 -6.54
CA HIS A 160 14.28 32.56 -6.08
C HIS A 160 15.12 33.42 -5.11
N SER A 161 15.86 32.78 -4.18
CA SER A 161 16.57 33.47 -3.11
C SER A 161 18.02 33.87 -3.43
N ALA A 162 18.74 33.04 -4.20
CA ALA A 162 20.20 33.15 -4.37
C ALA A 162 20.68 33.01 -5.83
N GLY A 163 19.75 32.76 -6.75
CA GLY A 163 20.00 32.69 -8.19
C GLY A 163 20.54 31.35 -8.69
N THR A 164 20.71 31.27 -10.03
CA THR A 164 21.01 30.03 -10.75
C THR A 164 22.27 29.30 -10.28
N MET A 165 23.35 30.04 -9.98
CA MET A 165 24.61 29.41 -9.57
C MET A 165 24.55 28.81 -8.16
N ALA A 166 23.70 29.35 -7.28
CA ALA A 166 23.45 28.77 -5.97
C ALA A 166 22.63 27.48 -6.10
N ALA A 167 21.60 27.50 -6.96
CA ALA A 167 20.80 26.31 -7.25
C ALA A 167 21.62 25.17 -7.87
N ILE A 168 22.51 25.45 -8.83
CA ILE A 168 23.41 24.45 -9.42
C ILE A 168 24.36 23.86 -8.36
N ARG A 169 24.93 24.72 -7.51
CA ARG A 169 25.81 24.25 -6.41
C ARG A 169 25.05 23.39 -5.41
N HIS A 170 23.83 23.77 -5.05
CA HIS A 170 22.98 22.98 -4.16
C HIS A 170 22.65 21.62 -4.76
N LEU A 171 22.19 21.58 -6.01
CA LEU A 171 21.84 20.35 -6.73
C LEU A 171 23.01 19.37 -6.73
N ARG A 172 24.21 19.80 -7.15
CA ARG A 172 25.40 18.95 -7.21
C ARG A 172 25.90 18.52 -5.84
N LYS A 173 25.61 19.29 -4.79
CA LYS A 173 25.91 18.89 -3.40
C LYS A 173 25.00 17.75 -2.94
N GLN A 174 23.72 17.79 -3.29
CA GLN A 174 22.74 16.77 -2.90
C GLN A 174 22.78 15.53 -3.79
N ALA A 175 23.12 15.71 -5.07
CA ALA A 175 23.25 14.65 -6.06
C ALA A 175 24.64 14.74 -6.72
N PRO A 176 25.69 14.18 -6.08
CA PRO A 176 27.06 14.25 -6.59
C PRO A 176 27.28 13.59 -7.96
N GLY A 177 26.34 12.75 -8.41
CA GLY A 177 26.36 12.11 -9.72
C GLY A 177 26.16 13.07 -10.90
N PHE A 178 25.71 14.31 -10.65
CA PHE A 178 25.52 15.30 -11.70
C PHE A 178 26.84 15.89 -12.22
N GLY A 179 27.04 15.77 -13.54
CA GLY A 179 27.99 16.57 -14.30
C GLY A 179 27.61 18.06 -14.32
N PRO A 180 28.56 18.96 -14.64
CA PRO A 180 28.28 20.40 -14.69
C PRO A 180 27.19 20.79 -15.68
N GLN A 181 27.19 20.19 -16.87
CA GLN A 181 26.22 20.48 -17.93
C GLN A 181 24.84 19.90 -17.60
N GLU A 182 24.79 18.67 -17.09
CA GLU A 182 23.56 18.03 -16.61
C GLU A 182 22.88 18.85 -15.52
N ALA A 183 23.66 19.34 -14.55
CA ALA A 183 23.13 20.19 -13.47
C ALA A 183 22.55 21.51 -14.01
N LYS A 184 23.20 22.09 -15.01
CA LYS A 184 22.70 23.30 -15.68
C LYS A 184 21.39 23.01 -16.43
N THR A 185 21.34 21.92 -17.21
CA THR A 185 20.13 21.51 -17.94
C THR A 185 18.95 21.30 -16.99
N TYR A 186 19.18 20.60 -15.88
CA TYR A 186 18.18 20.39 -14.84
C TYR A 186 17.65 21.71 -14.27
N VAL A 187 18.55 22.60 -13.82
CA VAL A 187 18.16 23.87 -13.17
C VAL A 187 17.45 24.80 -14.16
N VAL A 188 17.83 24.80 -15.44
CA VAL A 188 17.14 25.56 -16.49
C VAL A 188 15.72 25.03 -16.68
N ALA A 189 15.53 23.71 -16.78
CA ALA A 189 14.19 23.12 -16.90
C ALA A 189 13.29 23.52 -15.72
N VAL A 190 13.79 23.43 -14.49
CA VAL A 190 13.05 23.83 -13.27
C VAL A 190 12.72 25.33 -13.27
N ARG A 191 13.67 26.18 -13.67
CA ARG A 191 13.49 27.64 -13.74
C ARG A 191 12.40 28.01 -14.75
N ASP A 192 12.37 27.33 -15.89
CA ASP A 192 11.43 27.59 -16.97
C ASP A 192 10.04 26.97 -16.67
N GLY A 193 9.86 26.37 -15.49
CA GLY A 193 8.59 25.80 -15.01
C GLY A 193 8.32 24.38 -15.50
N GLY A 194 9.24 23.79 -16.27
CA GLY A 194 9.12 22.44 -16.81
C GLY A 194 9.56 21.34 -15.84
N GLU A 195 9.28 20.10 -16.22
CA GLU A 195 9.83 18.91 -15.57
C GLU A 195 11.23 18.62 -16.15
N PRO A 196 12.24 18.34 -15.31
CA PRO A 196 13.56 17.96 -15.79
C PRO A 196 13.53 16.64 -16.59
N PRO A 197 14.49 16.41 -17.50
CA PRO A 197 14.63 15.14 -18.20
C PRO A 197 14.73 13.94 -17.24
N GLU A 198 14.13 12.82 -17.63
CA GLU A 198 13.97 11.63 -16.77
C GLU A 198 15.31 11.02 -16.34
N GLU A 199 16.30 11.01 -17.24
CA GLU A 199 17.65 10.58 -16.94
C GLU A 199 18.29 11.41 -15.82
N LEU A 200 17.94 12.69 -15.70
CA LEU A 200 18.47 13.57 -14.66
C LEU A 200 17.69 13.42 -13.34
N VAL A 201 16.38 13.23 -13.39
CA VAL A 201 15.56 12.93 -12.19
C VAL A 201 16.04 11.64 -11.52
N THR A 202 16.48 10.65 -12.31
CA THR A 202 17.01 9.39 -11.75
C THR A 202 18.27 9.63 -10.90
N LEU A 203 19.09 10.64 -11.26
CA LEU A 203 20.28 11.01 -10.50
C LEU A 203 20.00 11.72 -9.18
N THR A 204 18.79 12.27 -8.99
CA THR A 204 18.39 12.93 -7.72
C THR A 204 17.92 11.92 -6.68
N GLN A 205 17.59 10.69 -7.09
CA GLN A 205 17.14 9.63 -6.21
C GLN A 205 18.32 9.05 -5.44
N LYS A 206 18.18 8.92 -4.11
CA LYS A 206 19.20 8.26 -3.29
C LYS A 206 19.13 6.74 -3.52
N PRO A 207 20.26 6.05 -3.72
CA PRO A 207 20.24 4.61 -3.84
C PRO A 207 19.80 3.98 -2.51
N GLU A 208 18.72 3.19 -2.57
CA GLU A 208 18.24 2.41 -1.43
C GLU A 208 19.24 1.29 -1.11
N LYS A 209 19.72 1.22 0.14
CA LYS A 209 20.70 0.20 0.56
C LYS A 209 20.10 -1.21 0.66
N CYS A 210 18.83 -1.28 1.01
CA CYS A 210 18.04 -2.49 1.08
C CYS A 210 16.66 -2.16 0.52
N PRO A 211 16.38 -2.46 -0.76
CA PRO A 211 15.08 -2.16 -1.35
C PRO A 211 13.99 -2.97 -0.66
N PRO A 212 12.78 -2.39 -0.46
CA PRO A 212 11.66 -3.12 0.08
C PRO A 212 11.24 -4.26 -0.87
N LEU A 213 10.58 -5.28 -0.32
CA LEU A 213 10.01 -6.36 -1.13
C LEU A 213 8.89 -5.79 -2.02
N SER A 214 8.80 -6.31 -3.25
CA SER A 214 7.80 -5.86 -4.22
C SER A 214 6.38 -6.17 -3.76
N ILE A 215 5.46 -5.27 -4.10
CA ILE A 215 4.03 -5.48 -3.86
C ILE A 215 3.48 -6.42 -4.94
N GLU A 216 2.85 -7.51 -4.55
CA GLU A 216 2.31 -8.50 -5.49
C GLU A 216 0.84 -8.21 -5.80
N THR A 217 0.45 -8.23 -7.07
CA THR A 217 -0.97 -8.14 -7.44
C THR A 217 -1.57 -9.54 -7.42
N LEU A 218 -2.46 -9.79 -6.46
CA LEU A 218 -3.15 -11.07 -6.29
C LEU A 218 -4.36 -11.18 -7.20
N THR A 219 -5.04 -10.06 -7.43
CA THR A 219 -6.23 -9.99 -8.26
C THR A 219 -6.24 -8.68 -9.03
N GLY A 220 -6.34 -8.76 -10.35
CA GLY A 220 -6.39 -7.57 -11.21
C GLY A 220 -7.76 -6.89 -11.22
N PRO A 221 -7.90 -5.75 -11.89
CA PRO A 221 -9.15 -4.99 -11.94
C PRO A 221 -10.34 -5.82 -12.42
N ASN A 222 -11.45 -5.79 -11.69
CA ASN A 222 -12.70 -6.50 -12.02
C ASN A 222 -12.56 -8.02 -12.25
N ARG A 223 -11.48 -8.65 -11.80
CA ARG A 223 -11.33 -10.10 -11.91
C ARG A 223 -11.78 -10.76 -10.62
N GLN A 224 -12.73 -11.69 -10.73
CA GLN A 224 -12.95 -12.69 -9.70
C GLN A 224 -12.04 -13.88 -10.00
N CYS A 225 -11.67 -14.64 -8.97
CA CYS A 225 -10.98 -15.91 -9.17
C CYS A 225 -11.80 -16.79 -10.13
N SER A 226 -11.20 -17.15 -11.25
CA SER A 226 -11.82 -18.07 -12.22
C SER A 226 -12.08 -19.40 -11.52
N SER A 227 -13.35 -19.81 -11.50
CA SER A 227 -13.83 -21.10 -11.01
C SER A 227 -13.21 -22.28 -11.74
#